data_AF-A0A2P5EBI8-F1
#
_entry.id   AF-A0A2P5EBI8-F1
#
_cell.length_a   1.000
_cell.length_b   1.000
_cell.length_c   1.000
_cell.angle_alpha   90.00
_cell.angle_beta   90.00
_cell.angle_gamma   90.00
#
_symmetry.space_group_name_H-M   'P 1'
#
loop_
_entity.id
_entity.type
_entity.pdbx_description
1 polymer ?
#
loop_
_entity_poly.entity_id
_entity_poly.type
_entity_poly.pdbx_seq_one_letter_code
_entity_poly.pdbx_strand_id
1 'polypeptide(L)'
;MGFFFFCMLLTTLLSQHVADNFVEPTLGCHGSDLELLTRELLDSAREPKFFEWMQRVKRKIHQYPELGFEKERASQLIWSELDSLGVEYTWPVATTGAVASVGLGSGPVFALRAS
;
A
#
# COMPACT_ATOMS: atom_id res chain seq x y z
N MET A 1 38.92 -31.29 6.86
CA MET A 1 37.56 -31.51 6.30
C MET A 1 36.45 -31.46 7.35
N GLY A 2 36.65 -31.84 8.62
CA GLY A 2 35.58 -31.87 9.64
C GLY A 2 35.05 -30.52 10.14
N PHE A 3 35.86 -29.46 10.15
CA PHE A 3 35.47 -28.16 10.74
C PHE A 3 34.41 -27.41 9.91
N PHE A 4 34.48 -27.52 8.58
CA PHE A 4 33.49 -26.92 7.68
C PHE A 4 32.12 -27.59 7.80
N PHE A 5 32.08 -28.91 8.03
CA PHE A 5 30.85 -29.67 8.17
C PHE A 5 30.12 -29.33 9.47
N PHE A 6 30.88 -29.15 10.57
CA PHE A 6 30.32 -28.74 11.86
C PHE A 6 29.74 -27.32 11.84
N CYS A 7 30.40 -26.39 11.13
CA CYS A 7 29.91 -25.01 10.99
C CYS A 7 28.61 -24.94 10.14
N MET A 8 28.51 -25.75 9.08
CA MET A 8 27.28 -25.87 8.30
C MET A 8 26.13 -26.44 9.14
N LEU A 9 26.38 -27.47 9.96
CA LEU A 9 25.35 -28.06 10.83
C LEU A 9 24.88 -27.12 11.94
N LEU A 10 25.80 -26.36 12.54
CA LEU A 10 25.46 -25.40 13.59
C LEU A 10 24.66 -24.21 13.04
N THR A 11 24.97 -23.75 11.83
CA THR A 11 24.21 -22.67 11.18
C THR A 11 22.82 -23.12 10.76
N THR A 12 22.65 -24.36 10.28
CA THR A 12 21.32 -24.90 9.97
C THR A 12 20.47 -25.10 11.23
N LEU A 13 21.06 -25.62 12.31
CA LEU A 13 20.37 -25.83 13.59
C LEU A 13 19.97 -24.51 14.25
N LEU A 14 20.83 -23.48 14.19
CA LEU A 14 20.51 -22.15 14.68
C LEU A 14 19.39 -21.50 13.84
N SER A 15 19.43 -21.69 12.51
CA SER A 15 18.39 -21.18 11.60
C SER A 15 17.04 -21.88 11.82
N GLN A 16 17.04 -23.19 12.07
CA GLN A 16 15.85 -23.95 12.42
C GLN A 16 15.30 -23.57 13.80
N HIS A 17 16.17 -23.37 14.79
CA HIS A 17 15.75 -22.90 16.11
C HIS A 17 15.17 -21.48 16.06
N VAL A 18 15.73 -20.57 15.25
CA VAL A 18 15.15 -19.23 15.04
C VAL A 18 13.80 -19.32 14.31
N ALA A 19 13.64 -20.22 13.34
CA ALA A 19 12.38 -20.45 12.64
C ALA A 19 11.29 -21.04 13.56
N ASP A 20 11.64 -21.99 14.44
CA ASP A 20 10.71 -22.58 15.40
C ASP A 20 10.26 -21.57 16.48
N ASN A 21 11.10 -20.58 16.83
CA ASN A 21 10.71 -19.47 17.71
C ASN A 21 9.89 -18.38 17.00
N PHE A 22 9.70 -18.46 15.68
CA PHE A 22 8.87 -17.53 14.91
C PHE A 22 7.44 -18.06 14.69
N VAL A 23 7.13 -19.26 15.20
CA VAL A 23 5.78 -19.85 15.15
C VAL A 23 5.03 -19.53 16.46
N GLU A 24 4.40 -18.35 16.45
CA GLU A 24 3.08 -17.98 17.01
C GLU A 24 2.69 -18.38 18.45
N PRO A 25 2.04 -17.47 19.21
CA PRO A 25 0.61 -17.71 19.42
C PRO A 25 -0.24 -16.42 19.59
N THR A 26 -1.09 -16.08 18.61
CA THR A 26 -2.42 -15.45 18.77
C THR A 26 -3.35 -15.57 17.53
N LEU A 27 -3.16 -16.53 16.62
CA LEU A 27 -3.99 -16.68 15.41
C LEU A 27 -5.26 -17.51 15.65
N GLY A 28 -6.12 -17.06 16.57
CA GLY A 28 -7.44 -17.66 16.80
C GLY A 28 -8.60 -16.68 16.64
N CYS A 29 -8.35 -15.38 16.88
CA CYS A 29 -9.36 -14.32 16.89
C CYS A 29 -9.15 -13.31 15.74
N HIS A 30 -7.90 -13.07 15.33
CA HIS A 30 -7.58 -11.97 14.40
C HIS A 30 -8.01 -12.23 12.95
N GLY A 31 -8.13 -13.50 12.55
CA GLY A 31 -8.52 -13.87 11.19
C GLY A 31 -9.96 -13.46 10.85
N SER A 32 -10.90 -13.64 11.78
CA SER A 32 -12.30 -13.28 11.58
C SER A 32 -12.51 -11.77 11.53
N ASP A 33 -11.82 -11.02 12.39
CA ASP A 33 -11.94 -9.56 12.44
C ASP A 33 -11.37 -8.90 11.18
N LEU A 34 -10.23 -9.40 10.70
CA LEU A 34 -9.65 -8.94 9.45
C LEU A 34 -10.53 -9.28 8.25
N GLU A 35 -11.15 -10.47 8.24
CA GLU A 35 -12.08 -10.87 7.19
C GLU A 35 -13.33 -9.97 7.18
N LEU A 36 -13.91 -9.68 8.34
CA LEU A 36 -15.02 -8.74 8.48
C LEU A 36 -14.63 -7.34 7.99
N LEU A 37 -13.50 -6.79 8.45
CA LEU A 37 -13.00 -5.49 8.01
C LEU A 37 -12.75 -5.45 6.50
N THR A 38 -12.21 -6.52 5.92
CA THR A 38 -11.96 -6.62 4.48
C THR A 38 -13.28 -6.57 3.69
N ARG A 39 -14.32 -7.26 4.17
CA ARG A 39 -15.65 -7.23 3.56
C ARG A 39 -16.29 -5.85 3.67
N GLU A 40 -16.25 -5.24 4.86
CA GLU A 40 -16.76 -3.89 5.08
C GLU A 40 -16.08 -2.85 4.18
N LEU A 41 -14.76 -2.93 4.04
CA LEU A 41 -13.99 -2.07 3.14
C LEU A 41 -14.37 -2.30 1.67
N LEU A 42 -14.55 -3.55 1.25
CA LEU A 42 -14.96 -3.88 -0.12
C LEU A 42 -16.38 -3.39 -0.41
N ASP A 43 -17.30 -3.51 0.54
CA ASP A 43 -18.67 -3.02 0.40
C ASP A 43 -18.70 -1.48 0.35
N SER A 44 -17.92 -0.82 1.20
CA SER A 44 -17.72 0.63 1.15
C SER A 44 -17.16 1.10 -0.19
N ALA A 45 -16.17 0.38 -0.75
CA ALA A 45 -15.59 0.68 -2.06
C ALA A 45 -16.57 0.43 -3.23
N ARG A 46 -17.63 -0.35 -3.01
CA ARG A 46 -18.70 -0.63 -3.98
C ARG A 46 -19.88 0.31 -3.87
N GLU A 47 -19.94 1.17 -2.86
CA GLU A 47 -21.03 2.14 -2.72
C GLU A 47 -21.18 2.96 -4.02
N PRO A 48 -22.41 3.12 -4.55
CA PRO A 48 -22.61 3.72 -5.86
C PRO A 48 -21.93 5.08 -6.03
N LYS A 49 -22.02 5.95 -5.01
CA LYS A 49 -21.43 7.29 -5.03
C LYS A 49 -19.90 7.24 -5.16
N PHE A 50 -19.25 6.38 -4.39
CA PHE A 50 -17.80 6.22 -4.43
C PHE A 50 -17.34 5.60 -5.75
N PHE A 51 -18.04 4.56 -6.21
CA PHE A 51 -17.74 3.89 -7.47
C PHE A 51 -17.93 4.83 -8.68
N GLU A 52 -18.99 5.64 -8.70
CA GLU A 52 -19.22 6.65 -9.73
C GLU A 52 -18.14 7.74 -9.75
N TRP A 53 -17.69 8.20 -8.58
CA TRP A 53 -16.55 9.11 -8.46
C TRP A 53 -15.29 8.49 -9.05
N MET A 54 -14.94 7.25 -8.67
CA MET A 54 -13.78 6.54 -9.20
C MET A 54 -13.85 6.39 -10.72
N GLN A 55 -15.01 6.00 -11.27
CA GLN A 55 -15.19 5.90 -12.72
C GLN A 55 -15.02 7.24 -13.42
N ARG A 56 -15.55 8.33 -12.85
CA ARG A 56 -15.42 9.68 -13.41
C ARG A 56 -13.95 10.13 -13.43
N VAL A 57 -13.21 9.95 -12.34
CA VAL A 57 -11.77 10.25 -12.29
C VAL A 57 -11.02 9.44 -13.35
N LYS A 58 -11.25 8.12 -13.40
CA LYS A 58 -10.63 7.25 -14.41
C LYS A 58 -10.92 7.72 -15.83
N ARG A 59 -12.19 8.03 -16.15
CA ARG A 59 -12.60 8.51 -17.47
C ARG A 59 -11.89 9.82 -17.84
N LYS A 60 -11.80 10.79 -16.93
CA LYS A 60 -11.07 12.05 -17.18
C LYS A 60 -9.60 11.81 -17.51
N ILE A 61 -8.92 10.94 -16.76
CA ILE A 61 -7.52 10.59 -17.02
C ILE A 61 -7.38 9.88 -18.39
N HIS A 62 -8.29 8.97 -18.72
CA HIS A 62 -8.24 8.21 -19.97
C HIS A 62 -8.69 9.01 -21.20
N GLN A 63 -9.41 10.12 -21.02
CA GLN A 63 -9.91 10.94 -22.12
C GLN A 63 -8.76 11.68 -22.83
N TYR A 64 -7.69 12.03 -22.09
CA TYR A 64 -6.53 12.74 -22.61
C TYR A 64 -5.25 12.06 -22.11
N PRO A 65 -4.83 10.94 -22.72
CA PRO A 65 -3.63 10.24 -22.29
C PRO A 65 -2.39 11.13 -22.49
N GLU A 66 -1.57 11.22 -21.45
CA GLU A 66 -0.32 11.98 -21.42
C GLU A 66 0.90 11.05 -21.34
N LEU A 67 2.03 11.48 -21.89
CA LEU A 67 3.29 10.73 -21.84
C LEU A 67 3.95 10.82 -20.45
N GLY A 68 4.90 9.92 -20.19
CA GLY A 68 5.69 9.97 -18.96
C GLY A 68 6.41 11.32 -18.83
N PHE A 69 6.38 11.90 -17.63
CA PHE A 69 6.96 13.22 -17.29
C PHE A 69 6.27 14.44 -17.91
N GLU A 70 5.20 14.26 -18.70
CA GLU A 70 4.38 15.32 -19.28
C GLU A 70 2.91 15.23 -18.81
N LYS A 71 2.69 14.68 -17.60
CA LYS A 71 1.36 14.36 -17.05
C LYS A 71 0.70 15.55 -16.34
N GLU A 72 0.78 16.73 -16.92
CA GLU A 72 0.34 17.96 -16.25
C GLU A 72 -1.16 17.94 -15.91
N ARG A 73 -2.03 17.49 -16.84
CA ARG A 73 -3.47 17.45 -16.60
C ARG A 73 -3.85 16.36 -15.60
N ALA A 74 -3.27 15.17 -15.74
CA ALA A 74 -3.53 14.06 -14.83
C ALA A 74 -3.09 14.41 -13.41
N SER A 75 -1.91 15.03 -13.25
CA SER A 75 -1.40 15.47 -11.95
C SER A 75 -2.24 16.57 -11.32
N GLN A 76 -2.66 17.58 -12.08
CA GLN A 76 -3.57 18.62 -11.60
C GLN A 76 -4.91 18.04 -11.12
N LEU A 77 -5.46 17.06 -11.85
CA LEU A 77 -6.66 16.36 -11.42
C LEU A 77 -6.41 15.62 -10.10
N ILE A 78 -5.29 14.91 -9.96
CA ILE A 78 -4.95 14.19 -8.72
C ILE A 78 -4.85 15.15 -7.55
N TRP A 79 -4.15 16.28 -7.69
CA TRP A 79 -4.03 17.29 -6.64
C TRP A 79 -5.39 17.85 -6.23
N SER A 80 -6.26 18.19 -7.21
CA SER A 80 -7.61 18.68 -6.93
C SER A 80 -8.48 17.64 -6.21
N GLU A 81 -8.35 16.36 -6.52
CA GLU A 81 -9.09 15.30 -5.82
C GLU A 81 -8.52 15.07 -4.41
N LEU A 82 -7.20 15.17 -4.20
CA LEU A 82 -6.58 15.11 -2.87
C LEU A 82 -7.00 16.30 -1.98
N ASP A 83 -7.02 17.51 -2.53
CA ASP A 83 -7.53 18.72 -1.86
C ASP A 83 -8.99 18.54 -1.46
N SER A 84 -9.83 18.02 -2.37
CA SER A 84 -11.24 17.77 -2.08
C SER A 84 -11.47 16.71 -1.01
N LEU A 85 -10.53 15.78 -0.83
CA LEU A 85 -10.57 14.75 0.21
C LEU A 85 -9.94 15.24 1.53
N GLY A 86 -9.29 16.41 1.54
CA GLY A 86 -8.58 16.92 2.71
C GLY A 86 -7.34 16.09 3.07
N VAL A 87 -6.71 15.45 2.08
CA VAL A 87 -5.51 14.63 2.28
C VAL A 87 -4.27 15.49 2.07
N GLU A 88 -3.37 15.49 3.04
CA GLU A 88 -2.09 16.19 2.92
C GLU A 88 -1.16 15.48 1.92
N TYR A 89 -0.51 16.27 1.05
CA TYR A 89 0.45 15.75 0.08
C TYR A 89 1.59 16.74 -0.18
N THR A 90 2.72 16.21 -0.63
CA THR A 90 3.89 16.98 -1.06
C THR A 90 4.06 16.87 -2.58
N TRP A 91 4.27 18.01 -3.23
CA TRP A 91 4.60 18.17 -4.64
C TRP A 91 5.55 19.39 -4.79
N PRO A 92 6.40 19.46 -5.83
CA PRO A 92 6.59 18.49 -6.90
C PRO A 92 7.55 17.35 -6.54
N VAL A 93 7.23 16.12 -6.95
CA VAL A 93 8.11 14.95 -6.88
C VAL A 93 8.36 14.44 -8.30
N ALA A 94 9.62 14.41 -8.76
CA ALA A 94 9.98 14.04 -10.13
C ALA A 94 9.12 14.78 -11.20
N THR A 95 9.07 16.12 -11.07
CA THR A 95 8.28 17.04 -11.90
C THR A 95 6.78 17.00 -11.60
N THR A 96 6.06 15.95 -11.99
CA THR A 96 4.58 15.92 -11.92
C THR A 96 4.02 14.98 -10.85
N GLY A 97 4.87 14.21 -10.16
CA GLY A 97 4.46 13.30 -9.10
C GLY A 97 4.12 14.02 -7.78
N ALA A 98 3.38 13.32 -6.94
CA ALA A 98 3.07 13.73 -5.56
C ALA A 98 3.14 12.53 -4.61
N VAL A 99 3.41 12.80 -3.34
CA VAL A 99 3.34 11.83 -2.24
C VAL A 99 2.30 12.32 -1.25
N ALA A 100 1.23 11.53 -1.06
CA ALA A 100 0.14 11.82 -0.13
C ALA A 100 0.26 10.94 1.12
N SER A 101 -0.14 11.47 2.28
CA SER A 101 -0.10 10.76 3.56
C SER A 101 -1.46 10.75 4.24
N VAL A 102 -1.86 9.59 4.76
CA VAL A 102 -3.08 9.42 5.56
C VAL A 102 -2.69 8.76 6.89
N GLY A 103 -3.11 9.35 8.01
CA GLY A 103 -2.83 8.87 9.36
C GLY A 103 -1.89 9.78 10.16
N LEU A 104 -1.49 9.32 11.35
CA LEU A 104 -0.78 10.13 12.36
C LEU A 104 0.76 10.12 12.21
N GLY A 105 1.31 9.30 11.31
CA GLY A 105 2.76 9.22 11.05
C GLY A 105 3.61 8.53 12.14
N SER A 106 3.01 8.09 13.25
CA SER A 106 3.72 7.50 14.41
C SER A 106 3.72 5.97 14.45
N GLY A 107 3.35 5.30 13.36
CA GLY A 107 3.19 3.84 13.27
C GLY A 107 3.90 3.24 12.05
N PRO A 108 3.76 1.92 11.82
CA PRO A 108 4.28 1.28 10.60
C PRO A 108 3.72 1.98 9.35
N VAL A 109 4.60 2.28 8.40
CA VAL A 109 4.25 3.00 7.17
C VAL A 109 4.07 2.01 6.04
N PHE A 110 2.91 2.06 5.39
CA PHE A 110 2.61 1.30 4.18
C PHE A 110 2.51 2.26 2.99
N ALA A 111 3.25 2.00 1.92
CA ALA A 111 3.23 2.80 0.71
C ALA A 111 2.44 2.11 -0.40
N LEU A 112 1.49 2.83 -0.99
CA LEU A 112 0.80 2.44 -2.22
C LEU A 112 1.30 3.32 -3.35
N ARG A 113 1.52 2.72 -4.53
CA ARG A 113 2.05 3.43 -5.70
C ARG A 113 1.24 3.12 -6.95
N ALA A 114 0.93 4.16 -7.70
CA ALA A 114 0.35 4.08 -9.05
C ALA A 114 1.21 4.92 -10.02
N SER A 115 1.12 4.63 -11.32
CA SER A 115 1.83 5.35 -12.39
C SER A 115 1.03 5.43 -13.67
#